data_AF-U4VH79-F1
#
_entry.id   AF-U4VH79-F1
#
_cell.length_a   1.000
_cell.length_b   1.000
_cell.length_c   1.000
_cell.angle_alpha   90.00
_cell.angle_beta   90.00
_cell.angle_gamma   90.00
#
_symmetry.space_group_name_H-M   'P 1'
#
loop_
_entity.id
_entity.type
_entity.pdbx_description
1 polymer ?
#
loop_
_entity_poly.entity_id
_entity_poly.type
_entity_poly.pdbx_seq_one_letter_code
_entity_poly.pdbx_strand_id
1 'polypeptide(L)'
;MVSRSETARPLLTPGEIMQLPPDDEIVMVAGIPPIRTKKARYFDDARFRERLLPAPANLNAGFSPKPDDWSALKPIPAPSAGRNGGTAKGKPAKEEEADKQDGDSANAGLRREPGLEQHKDIAPEPERKTVNEFDPDMDEPERDAVTNRTLARNMRLVARQISMDPGDGMEL
;
A
#
# COMPACT_ATOMS: atom_id res chain seq x y z
N MET A 1 11.69 12.53 -52.21
CA MET A 1 11.01 11.38 -51.58
C MET A 1 11.03 11.64 -50.08
N VAL A 2 9.89 11.98 -49.48
CA VAL A 2 9.83 12.37 -48.06
C VAL A 2 9.37 11.15 -47.27
N SER A 3 10.26 10.54 -46.49
CA SER A 3 9.93 9.40 -45.63
C SER A 3 9.13 9.91 -44.42
N ARG A 4 7.92 9.37 -44.23
CA ARG A 4 7.16 9.56 -42.98
C ARG A 4 7.52 8.38 -42.07
N SER A 5 8.27 8.64 -41.01
CA SER A 5 8.48 7.66 -39.95
C SER A 5 7.27 7.70 -39.00
N GLU A 6 6.47 6.64 -39.01
CA GLU A 6 5.41 6.44 -38.03
C GLU A 6 6.02 5.78 -36.78
N THR A 7 5.92 6.43 -35.62
CA THR A 7 6.37 5.87 -34.34
C THR A 7 5.14 5.63 -33.46
N ALA A 8 5.01 4.41 -32.94
CA ALA A 8 3.91 4.05 -32.06
C ALA A 8 3.96 4.90 -30.78
N ARG A 9 2.86 5.59 -30.45
CA ARG A 9 2.71 6.37 -29.23
C ARG A 9 1.76 5.65 -28.28
N PRO A 10 2.02 5.66 -26.97
CA PRO A 10 1.07 5.15 -26.00
C PRO A 10 -0.24 5.94 -26.09
N LEU A 11 -1.37 5.25 -25.91
CA LEU A 11 -2.69 5.88 -25.90
C LEU A 11 -2.87 6.82 -24.71
N LEU A 12 -2.27 6.46 -23.57
CA LEU A 12 -2.17 7.26 -22.36
C LEU A 12 -0.76 7.13 -21.79
N THR A 13 -0.18 8.26 -21.41
CA THR A 13 1.09 8.36 -20.71
C THR A 13 0.93 8.04 -19.21
N PRO A 14 2.00 7.64 -18.50
CA PRO A 14 1.93 7.43 -17.06
C PRO A 14 1.42 8.65 -16.28
N GLY A 15 1.81 9.87 -16.72
CA GLY A 15 1.33 11.11 -16.10
C GLY A 15 -0.19 11.31 -16.24
N GLU A 16 -0.75 10.99 -17.40
CA GLU A 16 -2.20 11.05 -17.62
C GLU A 16 -2.95 10.00 -16.80
N ILE A 17 -2.37 8.82 -16.60
CA ILE A 17 -2.94 7.78 -15.73
C ILE A 17 -2.95 8.24 -14.27
N MET A 18 -1.84 8.83 -13.79
CA MET A 18 -1.74 9.35 -12.42
C MET A 18 -2.68 10.53 -12.15
N GLN A 19 -3.03 11.29 -13.18
CA GLN A 19 -3.93 12.45 -13.10
C GLN A 19 -5.36 12.12 -13.55
N LEU A 20 -5.73 10.83 -13.63
CA LEU A 20 -7.09 10.43 -13.96
C LEU A 20 -8.09 11.05 -12.96
N PRO A 21 -9.19 11.64 -13.44
CA PRO A 21 -10.26 12.09 -12.58
C PRO A 21 -10.75 10.96 -11.67
N PRO A 22 -11.16 11.24 -10.42
CA PRO A 22 -11.60 10.20 -9.49
C PRO A 22 -12.84 9.43 -9.97
N ASP A 23 -13.60 10.04 -10.88
CA ASP A 23 -14.80 9.49 -11.50
C ASP A 23 -14.53 8.65 -12.75
N ASP A 24 -13.31 8.68 -13.28
CA ASP A 24 -12.90 7.89 -14.45
C ASP A 24 -12.16 6.62 -14.00
N GLU A 25 -12.22 5.57 -14.81
CA GLU A 25 -11.53 4.30 -14.56
C GLU A 25 -11.15 3.61 -15.87
N ILE A 26 -10.01 2.91 -15.86
CA ILE A 26 -9.58 2.03 -16.96
C ILE A 26 -9.88 0.60 -16.55
N VAL A 27 -10.82 -0.03 -17.25
CA VAL A 27 -11.21 -1.41 -17.02
C VAL A 27 -10.45 -2.33 -17.98
N MET A 28 -9.77 -3.33 -17.42
CA MET A 28 -9.07 -4.36 -18.17
C MET A 28 -9.81 -5.69 -17.99
N VAL A 29 -10.28 -6.27 -19.09
CA VAL A 29 -10.96 -7.57 -19.11
C VAL A 29 -10.23 -8.48 -20.09
N ALA A 30 -10.03 -9.75 -19.72
CA ALA A 30 -9.34 -10.70 -20.57
C ALA A 30 -10.04 -10.82 -21.95
N GLY A 31 -9.25 -10.73 -23.02
CA GLY A 31 -9.76 -10.83 -24.39
C GLY A 31 -10.44 -9.58 -24.93
N ILE A 32 -10.50 -8.48 -24.17
CA ILE A 32 -11.10 -7.21 -24.59
C ILE A 32 -10.05 -6.09 -24.53
N PRO A 33 -9.97 -5.19 -25.53
CA PRO A 33 -9.11 -4.01 -25.43
C PRO A 33 -9.44 -3.16 -24.19
N PRO A 34 -8.45 -2.47 -23.59
CA PRO A 34 -8.69 -1.63 -22.42
C PRO A 34 -9.79 -0.59 -22.68
N ILE A 35 -10.72 -0.46 -21.73
CA ILE A 35 -11.86 0.44 -21.85
C ILE A 35 -11.71 1.57 -20.84
N ARG A 36 -11.69 2.81 -21.31
CA ARG A 36 -11.82 3.99 -20.44
C ARG A 36 -13.30 4.26 -20.21
N THR A 37 -13.71 4.28 -18.94
CA THR A 37 -15.11 4.42 -18.53
C THR A 37 -15.24 5.38 -17.36
N LYS A 38 -16.49 5.70 -16.99
CA LYS A 38 -16.81 6.40 -15.75
C LYS A 38 -17.24 5.38 -14.69
N LYS A 39 -16.87 5.63 -13.43
CA LYS A 39 -17.28 4.81 -12.29
C LYS A 39 -18.79 4.79 -12.16
N ALA A 40 -19.31 3.59 -11.89
CA ALA A 40 -20.71 3.38 -11.60
C ALA A 40 -21.09 4.01 -10.25
N ARG A 41 -22.09 4.89 -10.24
CA ARG A 41 -22.69 5.44 -9.01
C ARG A 41 -24.03 4.76 -8.76
N TYR A 42 -24.10 3.93 -7.73
CA TYR A 42 -25.28 3.11 -7.42
C TYR A 42 -26.56 3.95 -7.18
N PHE A 43 -26.39 5.19 -6.71
CA PHE A 43 -27.48 6.11 -6.40
C PHE A 43 -27.96 6.93 -7.61
N ASP A 44 -27.18 6.97 -8.68
CA ASP A 44 -27.40 7.80 -9.88
C ASP A 44 -27.94 6.96 -11.04
N ASP A 45 -27.42 5.73 -11.23
CA ASP A 45 -27.92 4.82 -12.26
C ASP A 45 -29.27 4.20 -11.83
N ALA A 46 -30.30 4.38 -12.66
CA ALA A 46 -31.64 3.81 -12.44
C ALA A 46 -31.60 2.29 -12.24
N ARG A 47 -30.73 1.57 -12.98
CA ARG A 47 -30.62 0.10 -12.91
C ARG A 47 -30.07 -0.37 -11.57
N PHE A 48 -29.24 0.44 -10.91
CA PHE A 48 -28.74 0.12 -9.56
C PHE A 48 -29.74 0.54 -8.49
N ARG A 49 -30.43 1.68 -8.67
CA ARG A 49 -31.50 2.12 -7.76
C ARG A 49 -32.63 1.10 -7.66
N GLU A 50 -33.01 0.46 -8.77
CA GLU A 50 -34.04 -0.61 -8.77
C GLU A 50 -33.64 -1.83 -7.92
N ARG A 51 -32.34 -2.05 -7.72
CA ARG A 51 -31.81 -3.17 -6.93
C ARG A 51 -31.53 -2.78 -5.47
N LEU A 52 -31.75 -1.52 -5.10
CA LEU A 52 -31.50 -1.03 -3.75
C LEU A 52 -32.59 -1.55 -2.80
N LEU A 53 -32.21 -2.45 -1.90
CA LEU A 53 -33.08 -2.90 -0.81
C LEU A 53 -33.12 -1.85 0.31
N PRO A 54 -34.23 -1.75 1.06
CA PRO A 54 -34.29 -0.89 2.23
C PRO A 54 -33.21 -1.31 3.24
N ALA A 55 -32.68 -0.32 3.97
CA ALA A 55 -31.77 -0.60 5.07
C ALA A 55 -32.41 -1.59 6.06
N PRO A 56 -31.66 -2.58 6.57
CA PRO A 56 -32.21 -3.52 7.55
C PRO A 56 -32.71 -2.77 8.77
N ALA A 57 -33.92 -3.11 9.23
CA ALA A 57 -34.58 -2.44 10.37
C ALA A 57 -33.76 -2.51 11.67
N ASN A 58 -32.96 -3.56 11.80
CA ASN A 58 -32.04 -3.78 12.90
C ASN A 58 -30.63 -3.87 12.32
N LEU A 59 -29.82 -2.83 12.51
CA LEU A 59 -28.41 -2.81 12.06
C LEU A 59 -27.58 -3.95 12.69
N ASN A 60 -28.04 -4.50 13.83
CA ASN A 60 -27.41 -5.59 14.56
C ASN A 60 -28.10 -6.95 14.34
N ALA A 61 -29.14 -7.04 13.50
CA ALA A 61 -29.82 -8.32 13.28
C ALA A 61 -29.01 -9.21 12.34
N GLY A 62 -28.34 -10.21 12.93
CA GLY A 62 -27.77 -11.34 12.20
C GLY A 62 -26.26 -11.43 12.22
N PHE A 63 -25.56 -10.39 12.66
CA PHE A 63 -24.11 -10.45 12.90
C PHE A 63 -23.87 -10.19 14.37
N SER A 64 -23.77 -11.26 15.18
CA SER A 64 -22.99 -11.14 16.41
C SER A 64 -21.59 -10.74 15.97
N PRO A 65 -21.04 -9.59 16.39
CA PRO A 65 -19.67 -9.24 16.07
C PRO A 65 -18.80 -10.42 16.50
N LYS A 66 -18.06 -10.99 15.55
CA LYS A 66 -17.13 -12.06 15.87
C LYS A 66 -16.14 -11.48 16.88
N PRO A 67 -15.88 -12.15 18.02
CA PRO A 67 -14.91 -11.65 18.97
C PRO A 67 -13.57 -11.49 18.25
N ASP A 68 -13.04 -10.28 18.25
CA ASP A 68 -11.73 -9.92 17.74
C ASP A 68 -10.80 -9.62 18.91
N ASP A 69 -9.53 -9.98 18.77
CA ASP A 69 -8.52 -9.80 19.83
C ASP A 69 -8.19 -8.33 20.11
N TRP A 70 -8.75 -7.40 19.33
CA TRP A 70 -8.44 -5.97 19.35
C TRP A 70 -9.47 -5.15 20.11
N SER A 71 -10.78 -5.46 19.99
CA SER A 71 -11.85 -4.72 20.66
C SER A 71 -11.84 -4.83 22.19
N ALA A 72 -11.27 -5.92 22.73
CA ALA A 72 -11.12 -6.12 24.17
C ALA A 72 -9.91 -5.37 24.77
N LEU A 73 -9.00 -4.87 23.92
CA LEU A 73 -7.82 -4.14 24.38
C LEU A 73 -8.22 -2.73 24.81
N LYS A 74 -7.69 -2.29 25.96
CA LYS A 74 -7.86 -0.90 26.40
C LYS A 74 -7.18 0.01 25.37
N PRO A 75 -7.87 1.04 24.83
CA PRO A 75 -7.25 2.01 23.96
C PRO A 75 -5.98 2.57 24.61
N ILE A 76 -4.89 2.61 23.86
CA ILE A 76 -3.67 3.26 24.32
C ILE A 76 -4.03 4.74 24.53
N PRO A 77 -3.80 5.30 25.73
CA PRO A 77 -4.07 6.70 25.96
C PRO A 77 -3.30 7.52 24.92
N ALA A 78 -4.00 8.41 24.21
CA ALA A 78 -3.33 9.33 23.32
C ALA A 78 -2.19 10.00 24.11
N PRO A 79 -0.98 10.10 23.53
CA PRO A 79 0.05 10.92 24.16
C PRO A 79 -0.60 12.25 24.45
N SER A 80 -0.53 12.72 25.70
CA SER A 80 -1.06 14.03 26.04
C SER A 80 -0.45 14.96 25.00
N ALA A 81 -1.30 15.58 24.19
CA ALA A 81 -0.86 16.64 23.33
C ALA A 81 -0.33 17.66 24.33
N GLY A 82 1.00 17.65 24.49
CA GLY A 82 1.76 18.62 25.22
C GLY A 82 1.43 19.92 24.53
N ARG A 83 0.40 20.56 25.07
CA ARG A 83 -0.03 21.89 24.69
C ARG A 83 1.12 22.78 25.12
N ASN A 84 2.09 22.93 24.23
CA ASN A 84 2.92 24.11 24.15
C ASN A 84 1.96 25.26 23.88
N GLY A 85 1.37 25.77 24.96
CA GLY A 85 0.23 26.67 24.89
C GLY A 85 -0.52 26.76 26.21
N GLY A 86 0.22 26.98 27.29
CA GLY A 86 -0.19 27.79 28.44
C GLY A 86 -1.43 27.38 29.24
N THR A 87 -1.28 27.51 30.54
CA THR A 87 -2.37 27.63 31.54
C THR A 87 -3.07 26.33 31.95
N ALA A 88 -2.39 25.56 32.80
CA ALA A 88 -3.06 24.74 33.80
C ALA A 88 -3.46 25.64 34.97
N LYS A 89 -4.75 25.69 35.30
CA LYS A 89 -5.22 26.08 36.65
C LYS A 89 -6.11 24.96 37.19
N GLY A 90 -5.79 24.52 38.40
CA GLY A 90 -6.77 23.89 39.28
C GLY A 90 -6.24 22.88 40.29
N LYS A 91 -5.56 23.33 41.34
CA LYS A 91 -6.13 23.31 42.71
C LYS A 91 -5.21 24.00 43.73
N PRO A 92 -5.77 24.62 44.79
CA PRO A 92 -5.06 25.54 45.66
C PRO A 92 -4.46 24.82 46.87
N ALA A 93 -3.29 25.28 47.31
CA ALA A 93 -2.81 25.12 48.67
C ALA A 93 -2.58 26.53 49.26
N LYS A 94 -2.90 26.64 50.54
CA LYS A 94 -3.05 27.85 51.36
C LYS A 94 -1.81 28.75 51.43
N GLU A 95 -2.13 30.04 51.51
CA GLU A 95 -1.59 31.10 52.41
C GLU A 95 -0.14 30.99 52.88
N GLU A 96 0.68 31.99 52.55
CA GLU A 96 1.18 32.98 53.54
C GLU A 96 1.99 34.10 52.85
N GLU A 97 2.07 35.23 53.54
CA GLU A 97 2.50 36.57 53.14
C GLU A 97 4.01 36.69 52.81
N ALA A 98 4.37 37.62 51.91
CA ALA A 98 5.37 38.70 52.16
C ALA A 98 5.91 39.35 50.86
N ASP A 99 5.66 40.65 50.76
CA ASP A 99 6.55 41.77 50.37
C ASP A 99 7.60 41.66 49.24
N LYS A 100 7.45 42.60 48.28
CA LYS A 100 8.45 43.36 47.48
C LYS A 100 9.47 42.65 46.58
N GLN A 101 9.22 42.87 45.28
CA GLN A 101 10.13 43.37 44.23
C GLN A 101 11.61 43.55 44.62
N ASP A 102 12.49 42.79 43.95
CA ASP A 102 13.50 43.31 43.03
C ASP A 102 14.28 42.14 42.41
N GLY A 103 13.79 41.65 41.26
CA GLY A 103 14.40 40.55 40.52
C GLY A 103 14.92 41.04 39.17
N ASP A 104 16.23 41.22 39.09
CA ASP A 104 16.98 41.58 37.88
C ASP A 104 16.61 40.72 36.66
N SER A 105 15.93 41.34 35.69
CA SER A 105 15.49 40.72 34.44
C SER A 105 16.63 40.25 33.53
N ALA A 106 17.89 40.60 33.82
CA ALA A 106 19.04 40.15 33.02
C ALA A 106 19.38 38.67 33.24
N ASN A 107 18.85 38.04 34.30
CA ASN A 107 19.13 36.64 34.65
C ASN A 107 17.94 35.67 34.40
N ALA A 108 16.90 36.11 33.67
CA ALA A 108 15.72 35.29 33.37
C ALA A 108 15.90 34.28 32.22
N GLY A 109 17.14 33.96 31.83
CA GLY A 109 17.45 32.96 30.82
C GLY A 109 17.65 31.57 31.43
N LEU A 110 16.90 30.58 30.96
CA LEU A 110 17.11 29.16 31.32
C LEU A 110 18.55 28.77 30.94
N ARG A 111 19.44 28.59 31.93
CA ARG A 111 20.79 28.06 31.70
C ARG A 111 20.66 26.59 31.30
N ARG A 112 20.49 26.34 29.99
CA ARG A 112 20.46 24.99 29.43
C ARG A 112 21.90 24.53 29.25
N GLU A 113 22.33 23.57 30.06
CA GLU A 113 23.61 22.92 29.86
C GLU A 113 23.54 22.09 28.56
N PRO A 114 24.32 22.42 27.52
CA PRO A 114 24.35 21.67 26.27
C PRO A 114 25.32 20.50 26.45
N GLY A 115 24.86 19.41 27.08
CA GLY A 115 25.77 18.31 27.42
C GLY A 115 25.17 16.93 27.66
N LEU A 116 23.86 16.69 27.44
CA LEU A 116 23.34 15.31 27.49
C LEU A 116 23.35 14.67 26.10
N GLU A 117 24.19 13.65 25.94
CA GLU A 117 24.24 12.81 24.73
C GLU A 117 22.92 12.04 24.53
N GLN A 118 22.46 11.95 23.29
CA GLN A 118 21.38 11.04 22.92
C GLN A 118 21.90 9.60 23.08
N HIS A 119 21.20 8.81 23.88
CA HIS A 119 21.51 7.41 24.20
C HIS A 119 21.82 6.60 22.93
N LYS A 120 23.07 6.16 22.81
CA LYS A 120 23.51 5.10 21.91
C LYS A 120 22.92 3.79 22.45
N ASP A 121 21.88 3.27 21.80
CA ASP A 121 21.56 1.82 21.69
C ASP A 121 20.15 1.64 21.09
N ILE A 122 19.93 2.21 19.91
CA ILE A 122 18.94 1.65 18.98
C ILE A 122 19.77 0.83 17.99
N ALA A 123 19.86 -0.47 18.23
CA ALA A 123 20.40 -1.38 17.23
C ALA A 123 19.58 -1.19 15.95
N PRO A 124 20.21 -0.85 14.80
CA PRO A 124 19.48 -0.81 13.54
C PRO A 124 18.88 -2.19 13.30
N GLU A 125 17.59 -2.27 13.00
CA GLU A 125 16.96 -3.53 12.61
C GLU A 125 17.76 -4.14 11.44
N PRO A 126 18.07 -5.45 11.48
CA PRO A 126 18.80 -6.08 10.40
C PRO A 126 17.98 -5.93 9.11
N GLU A 127 18.60 -5.38 8.08
CA GLU A 127 17.99 -5.20 6.75
C GLU A 127 17.44 -6.55 6.27
N ARG A 128 16.12 -6.72 6.39
CA ARG A 128 15.43 -7.84 5.75
C ARG A 128 15.49 -7.55 4.27
N LYS A 129 16.31 -8.34 3.55
CA LYS A 129 16.30 -8.34 2.08
C LYS A 129 14.84 -8.51 1.65
N THR A 130 14.36 -7.58 0.83
CA THR A 130 13.05 -7.67 0.20
C THR A 130 13.06 -8.88 -0.71
N VAL A 131 12.59 -10.02 -0.22
CA VAL A 131 12.39 -11.22 -1.03
C VAL A 131 11.21 -10.94 -1.95
N ASN A 132 11.43 -11.01 -3.26
CA ASN A 132 10.35 -10.90 -4.23
C ASN A 132 9.63 -12.24 -4.31
N GLU A 133 8.54 -12.38 -3.54
CA GLU A 133 7.73 -13.61 -3.43
C GLU A 133 7.03 -14.03 -4.75
N PHE A 134 7.08 -13.18 -5.78
CA PHE A 134 6.47 -13.43 -7.09
C PHE A 134 7.45 -13.97 -8.15
N ASP A 135 8.71 -14.18 -7.78
CA ASP A 135 9.70 -14.78 -8.69
C ASP A 135 9.83 -16.29 -8.41
N PRO A 136 9.21 -17.16 -9.23
CA PRO A 136 9.25 -18.61 -9.02
C PRO A 136 10.65 -19.22 -9.24
N ASP A 137 11.57 -18.48 -9.88
CA ASP A 137 12.89 -18.97 -10.28
C ASP A 137 14.01 -18.44 -9.37
N MET A 138 13.68 -17.75 -8.26
CA MET A 138 14.65 -17.07 -7.39
C MET A 138 15.69 -18.03 -6.77
N ASP A 139 15.30 -19.28 -6.50
CA ASP A 139 16.16 -20.29 -5.87
C ASP A 139 16.90 -21.17 -6.90
N GLU A 140 16.63 -21.01 -8.20
CA GLU A 140 17.30 -21.81 -9.23
C GLU A 140 18.63 -21.17 -9.68
N PRO A 141 19.75 -21.91 -9.66
CA PRO A 141 20.98 -21.41 -10.24
C PRO A 141 20.77 -21.20 -11.74
N GLU A 142 21.07 -20.01 -12.25
CA GLU A 142 20.83 -19.54 -13.63
C GLU A 142 21.21 -20.54 -14.76
N ARG A 143 22.13 -21.46 -14.47
CA ARG A 143 22.53 -22.54 -15.38
C ARG A 143 21.43 -23.59 -15.60
N ASP A 144 20.66 -23.93 -14.57
CA ASP A 144 19.64 -24.98 -14.62
C ASP A 144 18.37 -24.52 -15.35
N ALA A 145 18.03 -23.22 -15.24
CA ALA A 145 16.94 -22.63 -16.01
C ALA A 145 17.23 -22.64 -17.53
N VAL A 146 18.48 -22.36 -17.93
CA VAL A 146 18.90 -22.38 -19.34
C VAL A 146 18.93 -23.80 -19.91
N THR A 147 19.38 -24.79 -19.14
CA THR A 147 19.39 -26.19 -19.56
C THR A 147 17.96 -26.74 -19.70
N ASN A 148 17.07 -26.45 -18.76
CA ASN A 148 15.66 -26.84 -18.84
C ASN A 148 14.97 -26.23 -20.07
N ARG A 149 15.25 -24.96 -20.38
CA ARG A 149 14.66 -24.30 -21.56
C ARG A 149 15.18 -24.85 -22.89
N THR A 150 16.45 -25.25 -22.95
CA THR A 150 17.02 -25.90 -24.15
C THR A 150 16.49 -27.32 -24.32
N LEU A 151 16.37 -28.09 -23.24
CA LEU A 151 15.78 -29.43 -23.26
C LEU A 151 14.32 -29.42 -23.74
N ALA A 152 13.49 -28.52 -23.20
CA ALA A 152 12.09 -28.38 -23.61
C ALA A 152 11.93 -28.00 -25.09
N ARG A 153 12.84 -27.18 -25.64
CA ARG A 153 12.86 -26.86 -27.07
C ARG A 153 13.22 -28.07 -27.92
N ASN A 154 14.24 -28.83 -27.52
CA ASN A 154 14.68 -30.02 -28.25
C ASN A 154 13.59 -31.10 -28.29
N MET A 155 12.91 -31.37 -27.16
CA MET A 155 11.82 -32.35 -27.12
C MET A 155 10.66 -31.99 -28.06
N ARG A 156 10.31 -30.70 -28.16
CA ARG A 156 9.25 -30.23 -29.08
C ARG A 156 9.65 -30.39 -30.55
N LEU A 157 10.92 -30.21 -30.89
CA LEU A 157 11.40 -30.41 -32.25
C LEU A 157 11.39 -31.89 -32.63
N VAL A 158 11.86 -32.76 -31.74
CA VAL A 158 11.86 -34.22 -31.94
C VAL A 158 10.43 -34.75 -32.11
N ALA A 159 9.47 -34.32 -31.28
CA ALA A 159 8.08 -34.73 -31.41
C ALA A 159 7.44 -34.32 -32.75
N ARG A 160 7.78 -33.12 -33.27
CA ARG A 160 7.32 -32.68 -34.59
C ARG A 160 7.94 -33.49 -35.72
N GLN A 161 9.22 -33.84 -35.58
CA GLN A 161 9.93 -34.63 -36.58
C GLN A 161 9.37 -36.05 -36.67
N ILE A 162 9.08 -36.68 -35.52
CA ILE A 162 8.41 -37.98 -35.42
C ILE A 162 7.03 -37.94 -36.09
N SER A 163 6.22 -36.91 -35.83
CA SER A 163 4.88 -36.80 -36.45
C SER A 163 4.89 -36.63 -37.98
N MET A 164 6.04 -36.29 -38.58
CA MET A 164 6.20 -36.06 -40.02
C MET A 164 6.88 -37.22 -40.74
N ASP A 165 7.25 -38.29 -40.04
CA ASP A 165 7.81 -39.50 -40.63
C ASP A 165 6.71 -40.55 -40.86
N PRO A 166 6.28 -40.78 -42.13
CA PRO A 166 5.24 -41.75 -42.46
C PRO A 166 5.65 -43.22 -42.26
N GLY A 167 6.85 -43.50 -41.76
CA GLY A 167 7.36 -44.84 -41.46
C GLY A 167 7.70 -45.14 -39.99
N ASP A 168 7.39 -44.26 -39.03
CA ASP A 168 7.90 -44.37 -37.64
C ASP A 168 7.29 -45.51 -36.79
N GLY A 169 6.38 -46.32 -37.33
CA GLY A 169 5.85 -47.51 -36.65
C GLY A 169 5.08 -47.25 -35.34
N MET A 170 4.84 -45.98 -35.00
CA MET A 170 4.03 -45.55 -33.87
C MET A 170 2.56 -45.48 -34.30
N GLU A 171 1.82 -46.58 -34.12
CA GLU A 171 0.35 -46.58 -34.23
C GLU A 171 -0.22 -45.69 -33.10
N LEU A 172 -0.87 -44.58 -33.48
CA LEU A 172 -1.62 -43.70 -32.58
C LEU A 172 -3.01 -44.27 -32.29
#